data_AF-G5JLF4-F1
#
_entry.id   AF-G5JLF4-F1
#
_cell.length_a   1.000
_cell.length_b   1.000
_cell.length_c   1.000
_cell.angle_alpha   90.00
_cell.angle_beta   90.00
_cell.angle_gamma   90.00
#
_symmetry.space_group_name_H-M   'P 1'
#
loop_
_entity.id
_entity.type
_entity.pdbx_description
1 polymer ?
#
loop_
_entity_poly.entity_id
_entity_poly.type
_entity_poly.pdbx_seq_one_letter_code
_entity_poly.pdbx_strand_id
1 'polypeptide(L)'
;PILKHISEALNLDVRVFHRDDDTRLIDQYLTNGKSRSIPIFVFLNDQYEQETVWGPRASEVQKFVTDIRNDKLPSKDHPDYNDLEKETHLIISNRYKTDTTFWKAVYNSILNKLETK
;
A
#
# COMPACT_ATOMS: atom_id res chain seq x y z
N PRO A 1 8.68 -1.07 -6.35
CA PRO A 1 10.15 -0.92 -6.45
C PRO A 1 10.81 -0.40 -5.16
N ILE A 2 10.18 0.53 -4.43
CA ILE A 2 10.81 1.21 -3.29
C ILE A 2 11.29 0.25 -2.19
N LEU A 3 10.41 -0.63 -1.68
CA LEU A 3 10.84 -1.60 -0.67
C LEU A 3 11.96 -2.51 -1.20
N LYS A 4 11.84 -3.01 -2.44
CA LYS A 4 12.87 -3.86 -3.05
C LYS A 4 14.24 -3.20 -3.00
N HIS A 5 14.32 -1.91 -3.35
CA HIS A 5 15.60 -1.19 -3.29
C HIS A 5 16.09 -0.98 -1.86
N ILE A 6 15.20 -0.73 -0.90
CA ILE A 6 15.55 -0.68 0.53
C ILE A 6 16.10 -2.03 1.00
N SER A 7 15.44 -3.14 0.67
CA SER A 7 15.88 -4.47 1.08
C SER A 7 17.21 -4.87 0.46
N GLU A 8 17.46 -4.51 -0.80
CA GLU A 8 18.76 -4.73 -1.44
C GLU A 8 19.86 -3.91 -0.77
N ALA A 9 19.60 -2.62 -0.49
CA ALA A 9 20.58 -1.73 0.14
C ALA A 9 20.92 -2.14 1.58
N LEU A 10 19.96 -2.72 2.30
CA LEU A 10 20.12 -3.20 3.68
C LEU A 10 20.46 -4.70 3.76
N ASN A 11 20.59 -5.39 2.63
CA ASN A 11 20.85 -6.83 2.54
C ASN A 11 19.88 -7.69 3.39
N LEU A 12 18.58 -7.39 3.32
CA LEU A 12 17.53 -8.11 4.05
C LEU A 12 17.18 -9.43 3.35
N ASP A 13 16.91 -10.50 4.13
CA ASP A 13 16.21 -11.69 3.60
C ASP A 13 14.75 -11.32 3.32
N VAL A 14 14.30 -11.54 2.08
CA VAL A 14 12.96 -11.17 1.63
C VAL A 14 12.25 -12.37 1.04
N ARG A 15 11.05 -12.65 1.56
CA ARG A 15 10.15 -13.68 1.05
C ARG A 15 8.84 -13.05 0.61
N VAL A 16 8.30 -13.52 -0.51
CA VAL A 16 7.06 -13.01 -1.11
C VAL A 16 6.02 -14.11 -1.09
N PHE A 17 4.82 -13.76 -0.65
CA PHE A 17 3.65 -14.63 -0.63
C PHE A 17 2.52 -13.97 -1.40
N HIS A 18 1.86 -14.72 -2.28
CA HIS A 18 0.65 -14.24 -2.94
C HIS A 18 -0.52 -14.28 -1.95
N ARG A 19 -1.17 -13.13 -1.75
CA ARG A 19 -2.26 -12.99 -0.76
C ARG A 19 -3.45 -13.94 -0.97
N ASP A 20 -3.62 -14.43 -2.20
CA ASP A 20 -4.78 -15.21 -2.63
C ASP A 20 -4.49 -16.72 -2.61
N ASP A 21 -3.23 -17.16 -2.43
CA ASP A 21 -2.85 -18.58 -2.38
C ASP A 21 -3.26 -19.24 -1.05
N ASP A 22 -3.09 -18.54 0.06
CA ASP A 22 -3.58 -18.92 1.39
C ASP A 22 -4.00 -17.67 2.15
N THR A 23 -5.30 -17.53 2.39
CA THR A 23 -5.83 -16.29 2.93
C THR A 23 -5.60 -16.15 4.43
N ARG A 24 -5.26 -17.23 5.14
CA ARG A 24 -5.05 -17.22 6.60
C ARG A 24 -3.96 -16.24 7.03
N LEU A 25 -2.96 -16.01 6.18
CA LEU A 25 -1.91 -15.04 6.44
C LEU A 25 -2.40 -13.60 6.25
N ILE A 26 -2.97 -13.27 5.09
CA ILE A 26 -3.41 -11.89 4.81
C ILE A 26 -4.61 -11.48 5.69
N ASP A 27 -5.41 -12.44 6.17
CA ASP A 27 -6.52 -12.20 7.10
C ASP A 27 -6.05 -11.70 8.47
N GLN A 28 -4.78 -11.89 8.84
CA GLN A 28 -4.18 -11.29 10.04
C GLN A 28 -3.87 -9.80 9.87
N TYR A 29 -3.87 -9.30 8.62
CA TYR A 29 -3.44 -7.94 8.26
C TYR A 29 -4.52 -7.15 7.51
N LEU A 30 -5.80 -7.43 7.80
CA LEU A 30 -6.91 -6.75 7.14
C LEU A 30 -6.86 -5.23 7.35
N THR A 31 -6.86 -4.50 6.23
CA THR A 31 -6.96 -3.04 6.26
C THR A 31 -8.36 -2.65 6.75
N ASN A 32 -8.39 -1.89 7.84
CA ASN A 32 -9.60 -1.50 8.57
C ASN A 32 -10.46 -2.71 8.99
N GLY A 33 -9.85 -3.88 9.22
CA GLY A 33 -10.56 -5.11 9.60
C GLY A 33 -11.48 -5.68 8.51
N LYS A 34 -11.39 -5.19 7.27
CA LYS A 34 -12.35 -5.54 6.21
C LYS A 34 -11.73 -6.03 4.91
N SER A 35 -10.58 -5.47 4.51
CA SER A 35 -10.06 -5.66 3.16
C SER A 35 -8.64 -6.20 3.13
N ARG A 36 -8.39 -7.16 2.24
CA ARG A 36 -7.07 -7.74 1.95
C ARG A 36 -6.27 -6.82 1.02
N SER A 37 -6.04 -5.59 1.46
CA SER A 37 -5.30 -4.60 0.67
C SER A 37 -3.82 -4.95 0.63
N ILE A 38 -3.18 -4.74 -0.53
CA ILE A 38 -1.76 -5.02 -0.75
C ILE A 38 -1.06 -3.80 -1.36
N PRO A 39 0.28 -3.70 -1.25
CA PRO A 39 1.20 -4.62 -0.55
C PRO A 39 1.18 -4.46 0.98
N ILE A 40 1.38 -5.56 1.69
CA ILE A 40 1.69 -5.57 3.13
C ILE A 40 3.13 -6.07 3.30
N PHE A 41 3.90 -5.37 4.13
CA PHE A 41 5.26 -5.76 4.48
C PHE A 41 5.32 -6.02 5.97
N VAL A 42 5.60 -7.28 6.32
CA VAL A 42 5.78 -7.74 7.69
C VAL A 42 7.28 -7.85 7.93
N PHE A 43 7.79 -7.10 8.90
CA PHE A 43 9.20 -7.12 9.25
C PHE A 43 9.38 -7.99 10.49
N LEU A 44 10.28 -8.97 10.37
CA LEU A 44 10.56 -9.94 11.42
C LEU A 44 11.99 -9.75 11.95
N ASN A 45 12.25 -10.17 13.18
CA ASN A 45 13.61 -10.33 13.71
C ASN A 45 14.19 -11.71 13.36
N ASP A 46 15.41 -12.00 13.82
CA ASP A 46 16.11 -13.26 13.55
C ASP A 46 15.44 -14.49 14.17
N GLN A 47 14.54 -14.29 15.15
CA GLN A 47 13.71 -15.31 15.77
C GLN A 47 12.37 -15.48 15.07
N TYR A 48 12.16 -14.81 13.93
CA TYR A 48 10.90 -14.76 13.17
C TYR A 48 9.73 -14.13 13.94
N GLU A 49 10.01 -13.31 14.95
CA GLU A 49 8.98 -12.57 15.67
C GLU A 49 8.64 -11.28 14.93
N GLN A 50 7.36 -10.91 14.91
CA GLN A 50 6.91 -9.71 14.22
C GLN A 50 7.29 -8.45 14.99
N GLU A 51 8.07 -7.60 14.34
CA GLU A 51 8.54 -6.35 14.92
C GLU A 51 7.66 -5.18 14.49
N THR A 52 7.33 -5.11 13.20
CA THR A 52 6.48 -4.03 12.66
C THR A 52 5.84 -4.44 11.35
N VAL A 53 4.81 -3.69 10.96
CA VAL A 53 4.06 -3.89 9.72
C VAL A 53 3.91 -2.55 9.00
N TRP A 54 4.15 -2.56 7.70
CA TRP A 54 3.87 -1.43 6.81
C TRP A 54 2.86 -1.83 5.74
N GLY A 55 1.93 -0.92 5.43
CA GLY A 55 1.01 -1.06 4.31
C GLY A 55 -0.44 -0.68 4.67
N PRO A 56 -1.35 -0.68 3.68
CA PRO A 56 -1.07 -0.96 2.26
C PRO A 56 -0.46 0.24 1.51
N ARG A 57 -0.58 1.44 2.06
CA ARG A 57 -0.16 2.70 1.43
C ARG A 57 0.35 3.67 2.49
N ALA A 58 1.30 4.52 2.11
CA ALA A 58 1.70 5.67 2.91
C ALA A 58 0.52 6.63 3.13
N SER A 59 0.50 7.33 4.27
CA SER A 59 -0.57 8.24 4.69
C SER A 59 -0.92 9.28 3.64
N GLU A 60 0.08 9.91 3.06
CA GLU A 60 -0.03 10.97 2.06
C GLU A 60 -0.69 10.44 0.77
N VAL A 61 -0.27 9.24 0.35
CA VAL A 61 -0.83 8.57 -0.83
C VAL A 61 -2.27 8.13 -0.58
N GLN A 62 -2.55 7.62 0.63
CA GLN A 62 -3.91 7.26 1.04
C GLN A 62 -4.83 8.49 1.04
N LYS A 63 -4.37 9.63 1.57
CA LYS A 63 -5.13 10.87 1.57
C LYS A 63 -5.49 11.30 0.15
N PHE A 64 -4.52 11.34 -0.76
CA PHE A 64 -4.78 11.67 -2.16
C PHE A 64 -5.84 10.76 -2.80
N VAL A 65 -5.73 9.44 -2.61
CA VAL A 65 -6.72 8.49 -3.17
C VAL A 65 -8.10 8.72 -2.59
N THR A 66 -8.21 9.00 -1.29
CA THR A 66 -9.50 9.33 -0.67
C THR A 66 -10.07 10.61 -1.25
N ASP A 67 -9.27 11.68 -1.32
CA ASP A 67 -9.71 12.99 -1.81
C ASP A 67 -10.18 12.92 -3.26
N ILE A 68 -9.42 12.28 -4.16
CA ILE A 68 -9.79 12.21 -5.58
C ILE A 68 -11.03 11.34 -5.82
N ARG A 69 -11.21 10.26 -5.04
CA ARG A 69 -12.43 9.44 -5.14
C ARG A 69 -13.64 10.23 -4.66
N ASN A 70 -13.51 11.02 -3.60
CA ASN A 70 -14.60 11.86 -3.09
C ASN A 70 -14.95 13.01 -4.06
N ASP A 71 -13.97 13.55 -4.77
CA ASP A 71 -14.17 14.61 -5.76
C ASP A 71 -14.81 14.08 -7.06
N LYS A 72 -14.37 12.91 -7.53
CA LYS A 72 -14.71 12.40 -8.87
C LYS A 72 -15.84 11.38 -8.90
N LEU A 73 -16.07 10.63 -7.82
CA LEU A 73 -17.03 9.52 -7.84
C LEU A 73 -18.39 9.95 -7.28
N PRO A 74 -19.46 9.86 -8.08
CA PRO A 74 -20.83 10.04 -7.57
C PRO A 74 -21.26 8.83 -6.73
N SER A 75 -22.54 8.78 -6.35
CA SER A 75 -23.12 7.57 -5.76
C SER A 75 -22.97 6.37 -6.70
N LYS A 76 -22.88 5.17 -6.12
CA LYS A 76 -22.68 3.92 -6.88
C LYS A 76 -23.79 3.60 -7.87
N ASP A 77 -24.99 4.14 -7.64
CA ASP A 77 -26.16 3.93 -8.49
C ASP A 77 -26.24 4.95 -9.65
N HIS A 78 -25.31 5.90 -9.74
CA HIS A 78 -25.25 6.86 -10.85
C HIS A 78 -24.90 6.15 -12.16
N PRO A 79 -25.59 6.45 -13.29
CA PRO A 79 -25.37 5.76 -14.57
C PRO A 79 -23.90 5.78 -15.03
N ASP A 80 -23.20 6.89 -14.77
CA ASP A 80 -21.81 7.09 -15.20
C ASP A 80 -20.76 6.60 -14.17
N TYR A 81 -21.16 6.00 -13.05
CA TYR A 81 -20.25 5.63 -11.96
C TYR A 81 -19.05 4.79 -12.45
N ASN A 82 -19.34 3.76 -13.25
CA ASN A 82 -18.32 2.82 -13.71
C ASN A 82 -17.27 3.47 -14.60
N ASP A 83 -17.65 4.46 -15.42
CA ASP A 83 -16.73 5.12 -16.33
C ASP A 83 -15.90 6.19 -15.59
N LEU A 84 -16.52 6.93 -14.66
CA LEU A 84 -15.81 7.84 -13.76
C LEU A 84 -14.85 7.09 -12.83
N GLU A 85 -15.19 5.89 -12.38
CA GLU A 85 -14.29 5.04 -11.59
C GLU A 85 -13.06 4.62 -12.39
N LYS A 86 -13.22 4.20 -13.66
CA LYS A 86 -12.09 3.86 -14.54
C LYS A 86 -11.18 5.07 -14.78
N GLU A 87 -11.75 6.25 -15.05
CA GLU A 87 -10.99 7.49 -15.23
C GLU A 87 -10.20 7.83 -13.96
N THR A 88 -10.87 7.78 -12.80
CA THR A 88 -10.24 8.04 -11.51
C THR A 88 -9.09 7.07 -11.23
N HIS A 89 -9.27 5.78 -11.53
CA HIS A 89 -8.20 4.78 -11.41
C HIS A 89 -7.01 5.07 -12.34
N LEU A 90 -7.26 5.55 -13.56
CA LEU A 90 -6.19 5.94 -14.48
C LEU A 90 -5.38 7.13 -13.92
N ILE A 91 -6.05 8.14 -13.38
CA ILE A 91 -5.39 9.30 -12.75
C ILE A 91 -4.52 8.85 -11.58
N ILE A 92 -5.06 8.02 -10.69
CA ILE A 92 -4.32 7.48 -9.53
C ILE A 92 -3.09 6.67 -9.99
N SER A 93 -3.30 5.74 -10.93
CA SER A 93 -2.24 4.89 -11.47
C SER A 93 -1.13 5.70 -12.14
N ASN A 94 -1.48 6.72 -12.92
CA ASN A 94 -0.50 7.60 -13.54
C ASN A 94 0.30 8.35 -12.49
N ARG A 95 -0.36 8.89 -11.46
CA ARG A 95 0.33 9.60 -10.39
C ARG A 95 1.31 8.70 -9.63
N TYR A 96 0.98 7.44 -9.39
CA TYR A 96 1.92 6.46 -8.80
C TYR A 96 3.20 6.29 -9.62
N LYS A 97 3.13 6.45 -10.94
CA LYS A 97 4.24 6.24 -11.88
C LYS A 97 5.04 7.49 -12.18
N THR A 98 4.55 8.68 -11.83
CA THR A 98 5.17 9.94 -12.27
C THR A 98 5.44 10.93 -11.14
N ASP A 99 4.79 10.79 -9.98
CA ASP A 99 4.93 11.74 -8.88
C ASP A 99 6.03 11.32 -7.90
N THR A 100 7.18 11.98 -7.99
CA THR A 100 8.33 11.70 -7.13
C THR A 100 8.05 12.01 -5.65
N THR A 101 7.08 12.88 -5.36
CA THR A 101 6.69 13.18 -3.98
C THR A 101 6.02 11.97 -3.33
N PHE A 102 5.28 11.17 -4.10
CA PHE A 102 4.70 9.92 -3.61
C PHE A 102 5.76 8.89 -3.33
N TRP A 103 6.79 8.81 -4.18
CA TRP A 103 7.89 7.88 -3.95
C TRP A 103 8.65 8.23 -2.68
N LYS A 104 8.92 9.53 -2.46
CA LYS A 104 9.54 10.00 -1.23
C LYS A 104 8.68 9.75 -0.01
N ALA A 105 7.36 9.99 -0.09
CA ALA A 105 6.43 9.68 1.00
C ALA A 105 6.42 8.19 1.35
N VAL A 106 6.36 7.32 0.33
CA VAL A 106 6.42 5.86 0.53
C VAL A 106 7.75 5.46 1.17
N TYR A 107 8.87 5.92 0.64
CA TYR A 107 10.20 5.66 1.20
C TYR A 107 10.30 6.08 2.67
N ASN A 108 9.96 7.33 2.99
CA ASN A 108 10.00 7.86 4.35
C ASN A 108 9.07 7.07 5.28
N SER A 109 7.85 6.73 4.82
CA SER A 109 6.90 5.99 5.64
C SER A 109 7.39 4.57 5.98
N ILE A 110 8.16 3.93 5.10
CA ILE A 110 8.78 2.63 5.37
C ILE A 110 9.93 2.80 6.37
N LEU A 111 10.83 3.77 6.15
CA LEU A 111 11.94 4.02 7.07
C LEU A 111 11.47 4.37 8.48
N ASN A 112 10.46 5.23 8.60
CA ASN A 112 9.90 5.60 9.89
C ASN A 112 9.39 4.37 10.67
N LYS A 113 8.84 3.35 9.98
CA LYS A 113 8.42 2.09 10.60
C LYS A 113 9.60 1.25 11.10
N LEU A 114 10.75 1.34 10.46
CA LEU A 114 11.97 0.63 10.84
C LEU A 114 12.73 1.33 11.96
N GLU A 115 12.70 2.66 12.00
CA GLU A 115 13.38 3.48 13.01
C GLU A 115 12.65 3.55 14.35
N THR A 116 11.32 3.38 14.37
CA THR A 116 10.52 3.41 15.61
C THR A 116 10.53 2.07 16.38
N LYS A 117 11.60 1.30 16.24
CA LYS A 117 11.87 0.09 17.05
C LYS A 117 12.61 0.45 18.33
#